data_AF-A0A969JJA7-F1
#
_entry.id   AF-A0A969JJA7-F1
#
_cell.length_a   1.000
_cell.length_b   1.000
_cell.length_c   1.000
_cell.angle_alpha   90.00
_cell.angle_beta   90.00
_cell.angle_gamma   90.00
#
_symmetry.space_group_name_H-M   'P 1'
#
loop_
_entity.id
_entity.type
_entity.pdbx_description
1 polymer ?
#
loop_
_entity_poly.entity_id
_entity_poly.type
_entity_poly.pdbx_seq_one_letter_code
_entity_poly.pdbx_strand_id
1 'polypeptide(L)'
;MFKSFSGTRWGWVLLLATSSGLAGWTPGLAPDLAGITLSSTAVAQEQSNYTKLLGNYAEAILQMEPLRLQSYQRVQQIMGGNVPKDVCKQSNLVGSVTHICDRFFNESAEIIRGNGLSLTDFNAITQEVRKNPALKDQLNEELLRRKRN
;
A
#
# COMPACT_ATOMS: atom_id res chain seq x y z
N MET A 1 8.72 39.88 41.61
CA MET A 1 9.34 40.19 42.92
C MET A 1 8.23 40.23 43.96
N PHE A 2 8.41 39.55 45.10
CA PHE A 2 7.38 39.04 46.02
C PHE A 2 6.86 40.01 47.08
N LYS A 3 5.57 39.89 47.44
CA LYS A 3 4.96 39.67 48.80
C LYS A 3 3.41 39.74 48.67
N SER A 4 2.59 38.72 48.99
CA SER A 4 2.31 38.02 50.28
C SER A 4 1.58 38.95 51.26
N PHE A 5 0.46 38.66 51.97
CA PHE A 5 -0.36 37.47 52.27
C PHE A 5 -1.61 37.95 53.05
N SER A 6 -2.78 37.29 52.95
CA SER A 6 -3.64 36.94 54.11
C SER A 6 -4.81 36.06 53.65
N GLY A 7 -4.83 34.77 54.02
CA GLY A 7 -5.80 34.22 54.97
C GLY A 7 -7.09 33.77 54.27
N THR A 8 -7.49 32.49 54.25
CA THR A 8 -8.16 31.86 55.40
C THR A 8 -8.48 30.37 55.10
N ARG A 9 -8.05 29.50 56.02
CA ARG A 9 -8.60 28.21 56.54
C ARG A 9 -9.42 27.25 55.63
N TRP A 10 -8.82 26.07 55.46
CA TRP A 10 -9.31 24.71 55.74
C TRP A 10 -10.81 24.39 55.59
N GLY A 11 -11.11 23.43 54.71
CA GLY A 11 -12.30 22.59 54.80
C GLY A 11 -12.77 22.02 53.46
N TRP A 12 -12.03 21.12 52.82
CA TRP A 12 -12.57 20.36 51.68
C TRP A 12 -13.38 19.18 52.19
N VAL A 13 -14.70 19.36 52.22
CA VAL A 13 -15.69 18.29 52.31
C VAL A 13 -15.92 17.75 50.90
N LEU A 14 -15.71 16.45 50.72
CA LEU A 14 -16.10 15.66 49.56
C LEU A 14 -17.64 15.56 49.48
N LEU A 15 -18.25 15.94 48.36
CA LEU A 15 -19.55 15.38 47.93
C LEU A 15 -19.65 15.31 46.39
N LEU A 16 -20.16 14.17 45.93
CA LEU A 16 -20.39 13.74 44.55
C LEU A 16 -21.43 14.60 43.82
N ALA A 17 -21.27 14.72 42.49
CA ALA A 17 -22.40 14.91 41.58
C ALA A 17 -22.06 14.38 40.18
N THR A 18 -22.59 13.20 39.85
CA THR A 18 -22.70 12.68 38.48
C THR A 18 -23.88 13.37 37.79
N SER A 19 -23.66 13.99 36.64
CA SER A 19 -24.75 14.47 35.78
C SER A 19 -24.59 13.95 34.35
N SER A 20 -25.60 13.20 33.92
CA SER A 20 -25.81 12.64 32.59
C SER A 20 -26.28 13.71 31.59
N GLY A 21 -25.94 13.54 30.31
CA GLY A 21 -26.54 14.21 29.16
C GLY A 21 -26.01 13.54 27.88
N LEU A 22 -26.72 13.41 26.76
CA LEU A 22 -28.04 13.79 26.27
C LEU A 22 -28.40 12.75 25.19
N ALA A 23 -29.66 12.29 25.13
CA ALA A 23 -30.14 11.44 24.05
C ALA A 23 -30.43 12.31 22.81
N GLY A 24 -29.66 12.13 21.73
CA GLY A 24 -29.99 12.63 20.41
C GLY A 24 -30.81 11.58 19.64
N TRP A 25 -32.04 11.92 19.26
CA TRP A 25 -32.86 11.16 18.32
C TRP A 25 -32.61 11.69 16.90
N THR A 26 -32.24 10.82 15.97
CA THR A 26 -32.36 11.07 14.52
C THR A 26 -33.26 9.99 13.92
N PRO A 27 -34.25 10.33 13.06
CA PRO A 27 -35.12 9.33 12.46
C PRO A 27 -34.59 8.86 11.10
N GLY A 28 -34.77 7.57 10.83
CA GLY A 28 -35.10 7.04 9.51
C GLY A 28 -33.93 6.67 8.58
N LEU A 29 -33.75 5.36 8.35
CA LEU A 29 -33.93 4.65 7.07
C LEU A 29 -33.58 3.16 7.28
N ALA A 30 -34.58 2.28 7.19
CA ALA A 30 -34.39 0.84 6.96
C ALA A 30 -34.04 0.61 5.46
N PRO A 31 -33.50 -0.54 4.99
CA PRO A 31 -33.60 -1.88 5.59
C PRO A 31 -32.31 -2.74 5.58
N ASP A 32 -32.29 -3.71 6.49
CA ASP A 32 -31.82 -5.08 6.26
C ASP A 32 -30.53 -5.29 5.43
N LEU A 33 -29.37 -4.98 6.04
CA LEU A 33 -28.07 -5.55 5.66
C LEU A 33 -27.60 -6.45 6.79
N ALA A 34 -28.22 -7.63 6.90
CA ALA A 34 -27.79 -8.68 7.80
C ALA A 34 -26.35 -9.10 7.45
N GLY A 35 -25.37 -8.59 8.20
CA GLY A 35 -24.03 -9.18 8.25
C GLY A 35 -22.82 -8.24 8.28
N ILE A 36 -22.98 -6.91 8.36
CA ILE A 36 -21.82 -6.02 8.55
C ILE A 36 -21.88 -5.39 9.94
N THR A 37 -21.22 -6.02 10.91
CA THR A 37 -20.96 -5.41 12.21
C THR A 37 -19.95 -4.27 12.02
N LEU A 38 -20.46 -3.07 11.74
CA LEU A 38 -19.70 -1.82 11.70
C LEU A 38 -19.36 -1.40 13.14
N SER A 39 -18.34 -2.03 13.71
CA SER A 39 -17.62 -1.48 14.85
C SER A 39 -16.66 -0.41 14.31
N SER A 40 -16.85 0.84 14.73
CA SER A 40 -16.13 2.05 14.27
C SER A 40 -14.62 2.10 14.58
N THR A 41 -13.94 0.96 14.63
CA THR A 41 -12.48 0.83 14.78
C THR A 41 -11.82 0.09 13.61
N ALA A 42 -12.58 -0.52 12.69
CA ALA A 42 -12.04 -1.37 11.62
C ALA A 42 -11.54 -0.61 10.37
N VAL A 43 -12.11 0.56 10.03
CA VAL A 43 -11.81 1.28 8.78
C VAL A 43 -10.37 1.83 8.75
N ALA A 44 -9.77 2.11 9.92
CA ALA A 44 -8.39 2.60 10.02
C ALA A 44 -7.34 1.50 9.76
N GLN A 45 -7.65 0.25 10.16
CA GLN A 45 -6.72 -0.87 10.02
C GLN A 45 -6.64 -1.37 8.57
N GLU A 46 -7.77 -1.38 7.86
CA GLU A 46 -7.81 -1.77 6.45
C GLU A 46 -7.06 -0.78 5.54
N GLN A 47 -7.28 0.52 5.74
CA GLN A 47 -6.60 1.56 4.97
C GLN A 47 -5.08 1.55 5.20
N SER A 48 -4.64 1.42 6.46
CA SER A 48 -3.21 1.38 6.79
C SER A 48 -2.50 0.16 6.20
N ASN A 49 -3.17 -0.99 6.14
CA ASN A 49 -2.63 -2.20 5.51
C ASN A 49 -2.48 -2.02 3.99
N TYR A 50 -3.48 -1.43 3.34
CA TYR A 50 -3.41 -1.12 1.91
C TYR A 50 -2.27 -0.15 1.58
N THR A 51 -2.11 0.94 2.35
CA THR A 51 -1.00 1.89 2.15
C THR A 51 0.36 1.21 2.28
N LYS A 52 0.52 0.30 3.24
CA LYS A 52 1.74 -0.49 3.40
C LYS A 52 2.00 -1.40 2.19
N LEU A 53 0.97 -2.12 1.73
CA LEU A 53 1.04 -2.99 0.55
C LEU A 53 1.41 -2.22 -0.72
N LEU A 54 0.80 -1.05 -0.94
CA LEU A 54 1.12 -0.18 -2.08
C LEU A 54 2.56 0.35 -2.01
N GLY A 55 3.05 0.69 -0.81
CA GLY A 55 4.43 1.09 -0.59
C GLY A 55 5.43 -0.03 -0.89
N ASN A 56 5.17 -1.25 -0.43
CA ASN A 56 5.99 -2.42 -0.73
C ASN A 56 5.96 -2.76 -2.23
N TYR A 57 4.81 -2.57 -2.87
CA TYR A 57 4.65 -2.77 -4.31
C TYR A 57 5.46 -1.75 -5.12
N ALA A 58 5.43 -0.47 -4.72
CA ALA A 58 6.23 0.58 -5.33
C ALA A 58 7.74 0.29 -5.20
N GLU A 59 8.18 -0.15 -4.02
CA GLU A 59 9.57 -0.53 -3.78
C GLU A 59 10.02 -1.70 -4.66
N ALA A 60 9.19 -2.76 -4.75
CA ALA A 60 9.47 -3.90 -5.61
C ALA A 60 9.60 -3.47 -7.08
N ILE A 61 8.73 -2.58 -7.58
CA ILE A 61 8.85 -2.04 -8.95
C ILE A 61 10.21 -1.34 -9.16
N LEU A 62 10.63 -0.49 -8.23
CA LEU A 62 11.88 0.24 -8.35
C LEU A 62 13.10 -0.69 -8.37
N GLN A 63 13.09 -1.72 -7.54
CA GLN A 63 14.17 -2.72 -7.48
C GLN A 63 14.20 -3.63 -8.72
N MET A 64 13.04 -3.95 -9.30
CA MET A 64 12.96 -4.75 -10.54
C MET A 64 13.36 -3.97 -11.78
N GLU A 65 13.27 -2.63 -11.79
CA GLU A 65 13.49 -1.84 -13.00
C GLU A 65 14.91 -1.97 -13.60
N PRO A 66 16.01 -1.93 -12.82
CA PRO A 66 17.35 -2.20 -13.35
C PRO A 66 17.47 -3.60 -13.97
N LEU A 67 16.88 -4.60 -13.32
CA LEU A 67 16.85 -5.97 -13.81
C LEU A 67 16.09 -6.08 -15.13
N ARG A 68 14.96 -5.37 -15.25
CA ARG A 68 14.16 -5.29 -16.49
C ARG A 68 14.98 -4.68 -17.64
N LEU A 69 15.66 -3.56 -17.37
CA LEU A 69 16.50 -2.88 -18.37
C LEU A 69 17.67 -3.77 -18.81
N GLN A 70 18.37 -4.38 -17.86
CA GLN A 70 19.51 -5.26 -18.15
C GLN A 70 19.08 -6.48 -18.98
N SER A 71 17.95 -7.10 -18.62
CA SER A 71 17.41 -8.26 -19.34
C SER A 71 16.97 -7.87 -20.75
N TYR A 72 16.27 -6.74 -20.89
CA TYR A 72 15.83 -6.23 -22.18
C TYR A 72 17.01 -5.92 -23.12
N GLN A 73 18.08 -5.30 -22.60
CA GLN A 73 19.28 -5.02 -23.39
C GLN A 73 19.95 -6.30 -23.92
N ARG A 74 20.06 -7.35 -23.10
CA ARG A 74 20.61 -8.64 -23.54
C ARG A 74 19.74 -9.29 -24.60
N VAL A 75 18.42 -9.27 -24.44
CA VAL A 75 17.49 -9.77 -25.45
C VAL A 75 17.64 -8.98 -26.75
N GLN A 76 17.75 -7.65 -26.68
CA GLN A 76 17.95 -6.79 -27.84
C GLN A 76 19.24 -7.12 -28.61
N GLN A 77 20.33 -7.44 -27.90
CA GLN A 77 21.58 -7.87 -28.52
C GLN A 77 21.42 -9.20 -29.27
N ILE A 78 20.71 -10.16 -28.67
CA ILE A 78 20.47 -11.48 -29.29
C ILE A 78 19.56 -11.37 -30.51
N MET A 79 18.54 -10.50 -30.44
CA MET A 79 17.53 -10.36 -31.49
C MET A 79 17.90 -9.32 -32.57
N GLY A 80 19.12 -8.77 -32.55
CA GLY A 80 19.58 -7.81 -33.54
C GLY A 80 18.80 -6.48 -33.53
N GLY A 81 18.34 -6.05 -32.36
CA GLY A 81 17.66 -4.75 -32.19
C GLY A 81 16.14 -4.79 -32.26
N ASN A 82 15.53 -5.80 -32.89
CA ASN A 82 14.07 -5.88 -33.03
C ASN A 82 13.46 -6.81 -31.98
N VAL A 83 13.11 -6.24 -30.82
CA VAL A 83 12.48 -7.00 -29.72
C VAL A 83 10.96 -6.87 -29.81
N PRO A 84 10.21 -7.97 -29.97
CA PRO A 84 8.75 -7.93 -29.95
C PRO A 84 8.22 -7.45 -28.59
N LYS A 85 7.02 -6.87 -28.61
CA LYS A 85 6.28 -6.61 -27.37
C LYS A 85 6.03 -7.92 -26.63
N ASP A 86 6.14 -7.87 -25.30
CA ASP A 86 5.96 -9.04 -24.44
C ASP A 86 6.81 -10.25 -24.89
N VAL A 87 8.08 -10.03 -25.27
CA VAL A 87 8.98 -11.08 -25.77
C VAL A 87 8.97 -12.34 -24.90
N CYS A 88 9.00 -12.20 -23.57
CA CYS A 88 8.99 -13.33 -22.64
C CYS A 88 7.66 -14.11 -22.57
N LYS A 89 6.61 -13.68 -23.28
CA LYS A 89 5.34 -14.41 -23.41
C LYS A 89 5.21 -15.15 -24.75
N GLN A 90 6.20 -15.02 -25.64
CA GLN A 90 6.17 -15.68 -26.94
C GLN A 90 6.48 -17.18 -26.78
N SER A 91 5.86 -18.02 -27.61
CA SER A 91 6.03 -19.48 -27.55
C SER A 91 7.28 -20.00 -28.25
N ASN A 92 7.84 -19.25 -29.20
CA ASN A 92 8.97 -19.67 -30.04
C ASN A 92 10.22 -18.82 -29.78
N LEU A 93 10.71 -18.86 -28.54
CA LEU A 93 11.93 -18.15 -28.16
C LEU A 93 13.19 -18.98 -28.42
N VAL A 94 14.24 -18.31 -28.88
CA VAL A 94 15.59 -18.90 -28.94
C VAL A 94 16.04 -19.18 -27.50
N GLY A 95 16.69 -20.33 -27.26
CA GLY A 95 17.03 -20.79 -25.90
C GLY A 95 17.74 -19.75 -25.02
N SER A 96 18.63 -18.93 -25.59
CA SER A 96 19.29 -17.84 -24.86
C SER A 96 18.31 -16.75 -24.36
N VAL A 97 17.30 -16.42 -25.16
CA VAL A 97 16.23 -15.47 -24.78
C VAL A 97 15.33 -16.08 -23.72
N THR A 98 14.96 -17.36 -23.88
CA THR A 98 14.18 -18.10 -22.87
C THR A 98 14.87 -18.06 -21.51
N HIS A 99 16.16 -18.39 -21.45
CA HIS A 99 16.90 -18.39 -20.19
C HIS A 99 17.01 -16.99 -19.55
N ILE A 100 17.12 -15.92 -20.35
CA ILE A 100 17.09 -14.54 -19.83
C ILE A 100 15.72 -14.23 -19.23
N CYS A 101 14.63 -14.62 -19.90
CA CYS A 101 13.27 -14.41 -19.40
C CYS A 101 13.01 -15.19 -18.11
N ASP A 102 13.41 -16.47 -18.04
CA ASP A 102 13.26 -17.28 -16.84
C ASP A 102 14.02 -16.70 -15.65
N ARG A 103 15.26 -16.25 -15.89
CA ARG A 103 16.05 -15.56 -14.86
C ARG A 103 15.36 -14.28 -14.40
N PHE A 104 14.91 -13.45 -15.33
CA PHE A 104 14.20 -12.21 -15.02
C PHE A 104 12.97 -12.47 -14.13
N PHE A 105 12.16 -13.48 -14.46
CA PHE A 105 10.98 -13.82 -13.67
C PHE A 105 11.32 -14.35 -12.28
N ASN A 106 12.34 -15.21 -12.18
CA ASN A 106 12.76 -15.77 -10.90
C ASN A 106 13.32 -14.69 -9.96
N GLU A 107 14.22 -13.85 -10.45
CA GLU A 107 14.80 -12.76 -9.67
C GLU A 107 13.74 -11.70 -9.31
N SER A 108 12.80 -11.41 -10.21
CA SER A 108 11.66 -10.54 -9.90
C SER A 108 10.78 -11.13 -8.78
N ALA A 109 10.52 -12.44 -8.81
CA ALA A 109 9.77 -13.13 -7.76
C ALA A 109 10.50 -13.13 -6.41
N GLU A 110 11.82 -13.13 -6.40
CA GLU A 110 12.62 -12.94 -5.19
C GLU A 110 12.53 -11.52 -4.64
N ILE A 111 12.64 -10.50 -5.50
CA ILE A 111 12.45 -9.09 -5.12
C ILE A 111 11.06 -8.86 -4.52
N ILE A 112 10.01 -9.39 -5.15
CA ILE A 112 8.63 -9.26 -4.67
C ILE A 112 8.51 -9.86 -3.25
N ARG A 113 9.02 -11.08 -3.04
CA ARG A 113 9.00 -11.73 -1.73
C ARG A 113 9.86 -11.01 -0.70
N GLY A 114 11.02 -10.50 -1.09
CA GLY A 114 11.92 -9.71 -0.24
C GLY A 114 11.28 -8.41 0.27
N ASN A 115 10.33 -7.85 -0.49
CA ASN A 115 9.53 -6.69 -0.09
C ASN A 115 8.27 -7.08 0.72
N GLY A 116 8.16 -8.34 1.16
CA GLY A 116 7.05 -8.81 1.99
C GLY A 116 5.73 -8.94 1.26
N LEU A 117 5.75 -9.12 -0.07
CA LEU A 117 4.59 -9.40 -0.90
C LEU A 117 4.60 -10.87 -1.34
N SER A 118 3.42 -11.49 -1.44
CA SER A 118 3.29 -12.68 -2.28
C SER A 118 3.17 -12.29 -3.76
N LEU A 119 3.40 -13.24 -4.66
CA LEU A 119 3.12 -13.03 -6.09
C LEU A 119 1.64 -12.73 -6.33
N THR A 120 0.75 -13.31 -5.52
CA THR A 120 -0.70 -13.05 -5.58
C THR A 120 -1.00 -11.59 -5.22
N ASP A 121 -0.42 -11.08 -4.14
CA ASP A 121 -0.62 -9.68 -3.72
C ASP A 121 -0.09 -8.72 -4.79
N PHE A 122 1.12 -8.97 -5.29
CA PHE A 122 1.71 -8.15 -6.35
C PHE A 122 0.80 -8.10 -7.57
N ASN A 123 0.34 -9.25 -8.05
CA ASN A 123 -0.55 -9.33 -9.22
C ASN A 123 -1.93 -8.71 -8.97
N ALA A 124 -2.47 -8.83 -7.77
CA ALA A 124 -3.73 -8.19 -7.39
C ALA A 124 -3.59 -6.67 -7.42
N ILE A 125 -2.54 -6.12 -6.79
CA ILE A 125 -2.26 -4.68 -6.80
C ILE A 125 -2.01 -4.19 -8.22
N THR A 126 -1.25 -4.93 -9.05
CA THR A 126 -1.06 -4.59 -10.47
C THR A 126 -2.38 -4.49 -11.21
N GLN A 127 -3.32 -5.41 -10.98
CA GLN A 127 -4.63 -5.36 -11.62
C GLN A 127 -5.47 -4.17 -11.15
N GLU A 128 -5.47 -3.88 -9.86
CA GLU A 128 -6.22 -2.75 -9.30
C GLU A 128 -5.68 -1.41 -9.77
N VAL A 129 -4.36 -1.22 -9.75
CA VAL A 129 -3.69 -0.02 -10.30
C VAL A 129 -4.02 0.19 -11.79
N ARG A 130 -4.13 -0.90 -12.57
CA ARG A 130 -4.48 -0.80 -14.00
C ARG A 130 -5.92 -0.35 -14.24
N LYS A 131 -6.84 -0.70 -13.33
CA LYS A 131 -8.28 -0.42 -13.46
C LYS A 131 -8.68 0.90 -12.80
N ASN A 132 -7.93 1.36 -11.79
CA ASN A 132 -8.28 2.50 -10.97
C ASN A 132 -7.27 3.67 -11.14
N PRO A 133 -7.66 4.77 -11.81
CA PRO A 133 -6.80 5.94 -12.00
C PRO A 133 -6.28 6.57 -10.70
N ALA A 134 -7.11 6.62 -9.65
CA ALA A 134 -6.70 7.22 -8.38
C ALA A 134 -5.56 6.42 -7.72
N LEU A 135 -5.63 5.09 -7.79
CA LEU A 135 -4.55 4.22 -7.30
C LEU A 135 -3.28 4.34 -8.14
N LYS A 136 -3.42 4.55 -9.45
CA LYS A 136 -2.29 4.83 -10.33
C LYS A 136 -1.60 6.14 -9.96
N ASP A 137 -2.34 7.18 -9.65
CA ASP A 137 -1.77 8.47 -9.22
C ASP A 137 -1.05 8.33 -7.88
N GLN A 138 -1.66 7.66 -6.90
CA GLN A 138 -1.00 7.34 -5.62
C GLN A 138 0.30 6.55 -5.79
N LEU A 139 0.30 5.54 -6.67
CA LEU A 139 1.52 4.80 -6.99
C LEU A 139 2.59 5.71 -7.60
N ASN A 140 2.21 6.57 -8.55
CA ASN A 140 3.16 7.48 -9.20
C ASN A 140 3.79 8.45 -8.19
N GLU A 141 2.99 9.01 -7.29
CA GLU A 141 3.46 9.87 -6.21
C GLU A 141 4.44 9.14 -5.30
N GLU A 142 4.12 7.90 -4.91
CA GLU A 142 4.98 7.07 -4.06
C GLU A 142 6.30 6.72 -4.75
N LEU A 143 6.28 6.38 -6.04
CA LEU A 143 7.48 6.13 -6.84
C LEU A 143 8.36 7.38 -6.93
N LEU A 144 7.76 8.56 -7.14
CA LEU A 144 8.49 9.84 -7.18
C LEU A 144 9.06 10.22 -5.81
N ARG A 145 8.33 9.98 -4.73
CA ARG A 145 8.79 10.20 -3.37
C ARG A 145 10.02 9.36 -3.06
N ARG A 146 10.01 8.07 -3.41
CA ARG A 146 11.12 7.14 -3.17
C ARG A 146 12.36 7.46 -4.00
N LYS A 147 12.21 7.86 -5.26
CA LYS A 147 13.35 8.22 -6.13
C LYS A 147 14.09 9.50 -5.71
N ARG A 148 13.45 10.36 -4.91
CA ARG A 148 14.03 11.64 -4.46
C ARG A 148 14.79 11.54 -3.13
N ASN A 149 14.52 10.49 -2.37
CA ASN A 149 15.16 10.22 -1.08
C ASN A 149 16.38 9.32 -1.28
#